data_AF-A0A2D4R0R6-F1
#
_entry.id   AF-A0A2D4R0R6-F1
#
_cell.length_a   1.000
_cell.length_b   1.000
_cell.length_c   1.000
_cell.angle_alpha   90.00
_cell.angle_beta   90.00
_cell.angle_gamma   90.00
#
_symmetry.space_group_name_H-M   'P 1'
#
loop_
_entity.id
_entity.type
_entity.pdbx_description
1 polymer ?
#
loop_
_entity_poly.entity_id
_entity_poly.type
_entity_poly.pdbx_seq_one_letter_code
_entity_poly.pdbx_strand_id
1 'polypeptide(L)'
;MESIEVYQTYLAFKNHFSKETYDFFKYHGKVSASQAGFNKRKDKYFFERMSRKRSDPEVRNFFLANFSQSSDPSKLWIGEIIKTGEVIYKSWFDKQKTLINTFRAESEVFLSHNFNNIFKIRGSSHPDLLKKHIQGAISIETMVILDSILQFSHEYDEKLFDPVWETVSFKIRKYKPFLNIDVKDYKRILRETVCE
;
A
#
# COMPACT_ATOMS: atom_id res chain seq x y z
N MET A 1 21.90 -8.74 -1.95
CA MET A 1 21.15 -9.91 -1.46
C MET A 1 21.21 -11.04 -2.48
N GLU A 2 21.42 -12.28 -2.00
CA GLU A 2 21.42 -13.49 -2.80
C GLU A 2 20.02 -13.86 -3.31
N SER A 3 19.93 -14.75 -4.31
CA SER A 3 18.65 -15.11 -4.94
C SER A 3 17.61 -15.67 -3.95
N ILE A 4 18.04 -16.44 -2.94
CA ILE A 4 17.15 -16.92 -1.86
C ILE A 4 16.66 -15.78 -0.96
N GLU A 5 17.48 -14.76 -0.71
CA GLU A 5 17.11 -13.61 0.11
C GLU A 5 16.09 -12.71 -0.62
N VAL A 6 16.19 -12.60 -1.96
CA VAL A 6 15.15 -11.96 -2.78
C VAL A 6 13.82 -12.72 -2.63
N TYR A 7 13.86 -14.06 -2.66
CA TYR A 7 12.67 -14.88 -2.45
C TYR A 7 12.07 -14.72 -1.05
N GLN A 8 12.91 -14.68 -0.02
CA GLN A 8 12.49 -14.39 1.35
C GLN A 8 11.87 -12.99 1.46
N THR A 9 12.44 -11.99 0.79
CA THR A 9 11.89 -10.64 0.73
C THR A 9 10.49 -10.63 0.09
N TYR A 10 10.32 -11.32 -1.05
CA TYR A 10 9.00 -11.52 -1.66
C TYR A 10 7.99 -12.15 -0.68
N LEU A 11 8.39 -13.22 0.01
CA LEU A 11 7.53 -13.89 1.00
C LEU A 11 7.18 -12.98 2.18
N ALA A 12 8.13 -12.17 2.65
CA ALA A 12 7.93 -11.22 3.74
C ALA A 12 6.87 -10.17 3.37
N PHE A 13 6.99 -9.56 2.18
CA PHE A 13 5.99 -8.62 1.69
C PHE A 13 4.64 -9.29 1.45
N LYS A 14 4.62 -10.47 0.83
CA LYS A 14 3.39 -11.24 0.65
C LYS A 14 2.70 -11.50 1.98
N ASN A 15 3.42 -12.02 2.97
CA ASN A 15 2.86 -12.29 4.29
C ASN A 15 2.36 -11.00 4.95
N HIS A 16 3.11 -9.90 4.86
CA HIS A 16 2.73 -8.63 5.46
C HIS A 16 1.40 -8.11 4.90
N PHE A 17 1.25 -8.12 3.58
CA PHE A 17 0.06 -7.62 2.90
C PHE A 17 -1.06 -8.66 2.75
N SER A 18 -0.95 -9.86 3.34
CA SER A 18 -2.02 -10.88 3.26
C SER A 18 -2.33 -11.61 4.56
N LYS A 19 -1.54 -11.42 5.62
CA LYS A 19 -1.76 -12.07 6.92
C LYS A 19 -1.80 -11.04 8.03
N GLU A 20 -2.85 -11.11 8.83
CA GLU A 20 -2.97 -10.28 10.04
C GLU A 20 -1.79 -10.49 10.99
N THR A 21 -1.38 -11.74 11.16
CA THR A 21 -0.37 -12.17 12.14
C THR A 21 1.08 -11.83 11.78
N TYR A 22 1.36 -11.40 10.54
CA TYR A 22 2.72 -11.08 10.11
C TYR A 22 2.92 -9.57 9.93
N ASP A 23 3.96 -9.05 10.56
CA ASP A 23 4.37 -7.65 10.46
C ASP A 23 5.83 -7.56 9.98
N PHE A 24 6.07 -6.84 8.87
CA PHE A 24 7.39 -6.77 8.25
C PHE A 24 8.41 -6.07 9.15
N PHE A 25 8.01 -5.04 9.88
CA PHE A 25 8.89 -4.25 10.74
C PHE A 25 9.19 -4.99 12.04
N LYS A 26 8.17 -5.61 12.66
CA LYS A 26 8.32 -6.44 13.86
C LYS A 26 9.29 -7.60 13.65
N TYR A 27 9.23 -8.26 12.49
CA TYR A 27 10.09 -9.39 12.17
C TYR A 27 11.33 -9.01 11.36
N HIS A 28 11.58 -7.71 11.13
CA HIS A 28 12.69 -7.21 10.31
C HIS A 28 12.79 -7.87 8.93
N GLY A 29 11.65 -8.13 8.30
CA GLY A 29 11.54 -8.80 7.00
C GLY A 29 11.94 -10.28 7.00
N LYS A 30 12.17 -10.90 8.16
CA LYS A 30 12.60 -12.30 8.24
C LYS A 30 11.44 -13.27 8.04
N VAL A 31 11.67 -14.27 7.21
CA VAL A 31 10.76 -15.40 6.97
C VAL A 31 11.56 -16.70 6.86
N SER A 32 10.93 -17.81 7.21
CA SER A 32 11.54 -19.13 7.03
C SER A 32 11.37 -19.62 5.60
N ALA A 33 12.48 -19.90 4.93
CA ALA A 33 12.53 -20.58 3.63
C ALA A 33 13.86 -21.32 3.50
N SER A 34 13.83 -22.62 3.19
CA SER A 34 15.04 -23.43 3.03
C SER A 34 15.59 -23.35 1.60
N GLN A 35 16.91 -23.47 1.46
CA GLN A 35 17.58 -23.54 0.15
C GLN A 35 17.05 -24.68 -0.71
N ALA A 36 16.83 -25.85 -0.10
CA ALA A 36 16.28 -27.02 -0.79
C ALA A 36 14.87 -26.75 -1.34
N GLY A 37 14.03 -26.02 -0.59
CA GLY A 37 12.69 -25.61 -1.05
C GLY A 37 12.77 -24.59 -2.18
N PHE A 38 13.64 -23.59 -2.04
CA PHE A 38 13.87 -22.56 -3.07
C PHE A 38 14.35 -23.17 -4.40
N ASN A 39 15.31 -24.11 -4.35
CA ASN A 39 15.88 -24.74 -5.55
C ASN A 39 14.85 -25.53 -6.38
N LYS A 40 13.75 -25.99 -5.76
CA LYS A 40 12.66 -26.72 -6.43
C LYS A 40 11.63 -25.80 -7.11
N ARG A 41 11.71 -24.49 -6.90
CA ARG A 41 10.73 -23.55 -7.45
C ARG A 41 10.91 -23.35 -8.95
N LYS A 42 9.79 -23.39 -9.69
CA LYS A 42 9.76 -23.18 -11.15
C LYS A 42 10.12 -21.74 -11.55
N ASP A 43 9.86 -20.77 -10.69
CA ASP A 43 10.13 -19.35 -10.89
C ASP A 43 11.44 -18.88 -10.24
N LYS A 44 12.35 -19.80 -9.85
CA LYS A 44 13.65 -19.44 -9.25
C LYS A 44 14.45 -18.42 -10.07
N TYR A 45 14.38 -18.52 -11.39
CA TYR A 45 15.09 -17.64 -12.33
C TYR A 45 14.65 -16.17 -12.23
N PHE A 46 13.42 -15.91 -11.78
CA PHE A 46 12.98 -14.55 -11.50
C PHE A 46 13.82 -13.93 -10.38
N PHE A 47 13.99 -14.66 -9.27
CA PHE A 47 14.75 -14.19 -8.11
C PHE A 47 16.24 -14.07 -8.41
N GLU A 48 16.81 -15.00 -9.18
CA GLU A 48 18.20 -14.91 -9.66
C GLU A 48 18.43 -13.69 -10.57
N ARG A 49 17.46 -13.37 -11.44
CA ARG A 49 17.54 -12.16 -12.27
C ARG A 49 17.46 -10.90 -11.44
N MET A 50 16.56 -10.87 -10.45
CA MET A 50 16.40 -9.71 -9.57
C MET A 50 17.66 -9.47 -8.74
N SER A 51 18.27 -10.51 -8.17
CA SER A 51 19.49 -10.39 -7.35
C SER A 51 20.69 -9.85 -8.13
N ARG A 52 20.76 -10.11 -9.46
CA ARG A 52 21.83 -9.61 -10.33
C ARG A 52 21.59 -8.19 -10.83
N LYS A 53 20.33 -7.76 -10.97
CA LYS A 53 19.96 -6.52 -11.68
C LYS A 53 19.59 -5.36 -10.76
N ARG A 54 19.25 -5.62 -9.51
CA ARG A 54 18.73 -4.62 -8.58
C ARG A 54 19.50 -4.65 -7.28
N SER A 55 19.72 -3.46 -6.73
CA SER A 55 20.19 -3.28 -5.37
C SER A 55 19.15 -3.73 -4.35
N ASP A 56 19.59 -3.96 -3.11
CA ASP A 56 18.70 -4.43 -2.05
C ASP A 56 17.51 -3.48 -1.78
N PRO A 57 17.69 -2.13 -1.75
CA PRO A 57 16.58 -1.19 -1.64
C PRO A 57 15.62 -1.25 -2.83
N GLU A 58 16.12 -1.43 -4.05
CA GLU A 58 15.29 -1.53 -5.25
C GLU A 58 14.45 -2.81 -5.25
N VAL A 59 14.99 -3.93 -4.77
CA VAL A 59 14.22 -5.17 -4.60
C VAL A 59 13.09 -4.96 -3.60
N ARG A 60 13.37 -4.33 -2.46
CA ARG A 60 12.35 -4.03 -1.45
C ARG A 60 11.27 -3.11 -1.98
N ASN A 61 11.65 -2.00 -2.64
CA ASN A 61 10.70 -1.06 -3.22
C ASN A 61 9.88 -1.69 -4.35
N PHE A 62 10.50 -2.58 -5.15
CA PHE A 62 9.79 -3.31 -6.20
C PHE A 62 8.67 -4.19 -5.62
N PHE A 63 8.94 -4.95 -4.57
CA PHE A 63 7.90 -5.77 -3.93
C PHE A 63 6.90 -4.92 -3.15
N LEU A 64 7.35 -3.89 -2.43
CA LEU A 64 6.45 -2.94 -1.76
C LEU A 64 5.45 -2.33 -2.74
N ALA A 65 5.91 -1.83 -3.89
CA ALA A 65 5.04 -1.28 -4.93
C ALA A 65 4.03 -2.33 -5.40
N ASN A 66 4.49 -3.52 -5.77
CA ASN A 66 3.63 -4.57 -6.31
C ASN A 66 2.56 -5.03 -5.32
N PHE A 67 2.91 -5.25 -4.05
CA PHE A 67 1.95 -5.68 -3.04
C PHE A 67 1.05 -4.55 -2.54
N SER A 68 1.58 -3.34 -2.31
CA SER A 68 0.77 -2.20 -1.86
C SER A 68 -0.19 -1.69 -2.94
N GLN A 69 0.12 -1.85 -4.22
CA GLN A 69 -0.78 -1.42 -5.30
C GLN A 69 -1.74 -2.54 -5.77
N SER A 70 -1.54 -3.78 -5.33
CA SER A 70 -2.43 -4.89 -5.66
C SER A 70 -3.81 -4.73 -5.01
N SER A 71 -4.86 -5.10 -5.74
CA SER A 71 -6.23 -5.22 -5.20
C SER A 71 -6.40 -6.45 -4.32
N ASP A 72 -5.65 -7.52 -4.57
CA ASP A 72 -5.63 -8.74 -3.77
C ASP A 72 -4.19 -9.29 -3.64
N PRO A 73 -3.43 -8.79 -2.65
CA PRO A 73 -2.06 -9.22 -2.39
C PRO A 73 -1.93 -10.74 -2.10
N SER A 74 -3.00 -11.39 -1.62
CA SER A 74 -2.99 -12.82 -1.30
C SER A 74 -2.87 -13.69 -2.57
N LYS A 75 -3.52 -13.23 -3.66
CA LYS A 75 -3.49 -13.87 -4.97
C LYS A 75 -2.29 -13.46 -5.82
N LEU A 76 -1.58 -12.39 -5.47
CA LEU A 76 -0.39 -11.97 -6.20
C LEU A 76 0.72 -13.02 -6.11
N TRP A 77 1.21 -13.45 -7.28
CA TRP A 77 2.25 -14.47 -7.44
C TRP A 77 3.22 -14.05 -8.55
N ILE A 78 4.37 -14.72 -8.64
CA ILE A 78 5.48 -14.28 -9.50
C ILE A 78 5.10 -14.19 -10.98
N GLY A 79 4.25 -15.09 -11.50
CA GLY A 79 3.84 -15.02 -12.91
C GLY A 79 3.03 -13.77 -13.24
N GLU A 80 2.28 -13.22 -12.29
CA GLU A 80 1.60 -11.94 -12.45
C GLU A 80 2.60 -10.78 -12.36
N ILE A 81 3.49 -10.82 -11.37
CA ILE A 81 4.55 -9.82 -11.18
C ILE A 81 5.47 -9.73 -12.41
N ILE A 82 5.76 -10.84 -13.08
CA ILE A 82 6.55 -10.86 -14.32
C ILE A 82 5.84 -10.07 -15.44
N LYS A 83 4.51 -10.10 -15.51
CA LYS A 83 3.73 -9.45 -16.57
C LYS A 83 3.56 -7.95 -16.32
N THR A 84 3.21 -7.57 -15.10
CA THR A 84 2.75 -6.20 -14.78
C THR A 84 3.64 -5.46 -13.80
N GLY A 85 4.54 -6.16 -13.11
CA GLY A 85 5.18 -5.62 -11.92
C GLY A 85 6.18 -4.49 -12.17
N GLU A 86 6.80 -4.44 -13.34
CA GLU A 86 7.65 -3.31 -13.74
C GLU A 86 6.84 -2.03 -14.01
N VAL A 87 5.67 -2.17 -14.62
CA VAL A 87 4.75 -1.04 -14.88
C VAL A 87 4.24 -0.48 -13.55
N ILE A 88 3.83 -1.37 -12.63
CA ILE A 88 3.39 -1.00 -11.29
C ILE A 88 4.52 -0.32 -10.53
N TYR A 89 5.73 -0.89 -10.53
CA TYR A 89 6.87 -0.32 -9.83
C TYR A 89 7.22 1.07 -10.35
N LYS A 90 7.26 1.26 -11.68
CA LYS A 90 7.55 2.57 -12.27
C LYS A 90 6.50 3.61 -11.88
N SER A 91 5.22 3.29 -12.04
CA SER A 91 4.11 4.19 -11.67
C SER A 91 4.15 4.55 -10.18
N TRP A 92 4.37 3.56 -9.31
CA TRP A 92 4.52 3.77 -7.88
C TRP A 92 5.73 4.64 -7.55
N PHE A 93 6.88 4.37 -8.15
CA PHE A 93 8.12 5.10 -7.91
C PHE A 93 8.01 6.57 -8.34
N ASP A 94 7.39 6.83 -9.48
CA ASP A 94 7.13 8.20 -9.95
C ASP A 94 6.14 8.91 -9.01
N LYS A 95 5.09 8.22 -8.55
CA LYS A 95 4.15 8.74 -7.55
C LYS A 95 4.85 9.09 -6.23
N GLN A 96 5.79 8.27 -5.75
CA GLN A 96 6.53 8.57 -4.50
C GLN A 96 7.28 9.91 -4.59
N LYS A 97 7.78 10.29 -5.78
CA LYS A 97 8.46 11.58 -5.99
C LYS A 97 7.48 12.76 -6.03
N THR A 98 6.25 12.54 -6.49
CA THR A 98 5.24 13.58 -6.62
C THR A 98 4.14 13.50 -5.56
N LEU A 99 4.38 12.76 -4.46
CA LEU A 99 3.34 12.39 -3.52
C LEU A 99 2.63 13.59 -2.89
N ILE A 100 3.37 14.65 -2.57
CA ILE A 100 2.80 15.92 -2.07
C ILE A 100 1.80 16.52 -3.10
N ASN A 101 2.19 16.58 -4.37
CA ASN A 101 1.36 17.14 -5.43
C ASN A 101 0.14 16.25 -5.71
N THR A 102 0.32 14.92 -5.69
CA THR A 102 -0.78 13.97 -5.84
C THR A 102 -1.79 14.11 -4.69
N PHE A 103 -1.31 14.18 -3.44
CA PHE A 103 -2.17 14.39 -2.29
C PHE A 103 -2.95 15.71 -2.36
N ARG A 104 -2.27 16.81 -2.73
CA ARG A 104 -2.91 18.12 -2.92
C ARG A 104 -4.01 18.04 -3.98
N ALA A 105 -3.70 17.53 -5.17
CA ALA A 105 -4.65 17.45 -6.26
C ALA A 105 -5.88 16.56 -5.92
N GLU A 106 -5.66 15.39 -5.32
CA GLU A 106 -6.77 14.53 -4.87
C GLU A 106 -7.59 15.20 -3.75
N SER A 107 -6.93 15.94 -2.86
CA SER A 107 -7.62 16.70 -1.81
C SER A 107 -8.46 17.85 -2.38
N GLU A 108 -7.93 18.62 -3.32
CA GLU A 108 -8.65 19.76 -3.92
C GLU A 108 -9.92 19.31 -4.63
N VAL A 109 -9.82 18.24 -5.42
CA VAL A 109 -10.93 17.72 -6.22
C VAL A 109 -12.04 17.12 -5.36
N PHE A 110 -11.69 16.42 -4.27
CA PHE A 110 -12.67 15.63 -3.51
C PHE A 110 -13.04 16.20 -2.14
N LEU A 111 -12.21 17.08 -1.56
CA LEU A 111 -12.35 17.50 -0.17
C LEU A 111 -12.80 18.96 -0.01
N SER A 112 -12.44 19.87 -0.92
CA SER A 112 -12.65 21.33 -0.79
C SER A 112 -14.07 21.73 -0.36
N HIS A 113 -15.10 21.27 -1.07
CA HIS A 113 -16.48 21.75 -0.85
C HIS A 113 -17.30 20.90 0.13
N ASN A 114 -16.77 19.77 0.61
CA ASN A 114 -17.57 18.81 1.37
C ASN A 114 -16.77 18.01 2.41
N PHE A 115 -15.65 18.58 2.88
CA PHE A 115 -14.66 17.89 3.72
C PHE A 115 -15.29 17.10 4.86
N ASN A 116 -16.14 17.72 5.68
CA ASN A 116 -16.73 17.02 6.83
C ASN A 116 -17.71 15.92 6.43
N ASN A 117 -18.37 16.01 5.27
CA ASN A 117 -19.38 15.03 4.88
C ASN A 117 -18.77 13.84 4.15
N ILE A 118 -17.61 13.98 3.50
CA ILE A 118 -16.98 12.87 2.76
C ILE A 118 -16.61 11.69 3.67
N PHE A 119 -16.35 11.98 4.95
CA PHE A 119 -16.05 10.99 5.99
C PHE A 119 -17.29 10.42 6.70
N LYS A 120 -18.48 11.00 6.48
CA LYS A 120 -19.67 10.57 7.25
C LYS A 120 -20.16 9.21 6.78
N ILE A 121 -20.36 8.32 7.74
CA ILE A 121 -21.10 7.08 7.56
C ILE A 121 -22.61 7.41 7.54
N ARG A 122 -23.32 7.02 6.48
CA ARG A 122 -24.76 7.27 6.30
C ARG A 122 -25.50 5.95 6.21
N GLY A 123 -26.04 5.50 7.34
CA GLY A 123 -26.72 4.21 7.42
C GLY A 123 -25.79 3.07 6.99
N SER A 124 -26.28 2.21 6.11
CA SER A 124 -25.53 1.05 5.57
C SER A 124 -24.68 1.37 4.34
N SER A 125 -24.63 2.63 3.88
CA SER A 125 -23.86 3.00 2.69
C SER A 125 -22.40 3.31 3.00
N HIS A 126 -21.49 2.95 2.09
CA HIS A 126 -20.08 3.33 2.20
C HIS A 126 -19.94 4.86 2.28
N PRO A 127 -19.06 5.39 3.14
CA PRO A 127 -18.67 6.79 3.11
C PRO A 127 -18.14 7.18 1.73
N ASP A 128 -18.34 8.44 1.34
CA ASP A 128 -17.98 8.90 0.00
C ASP A 128 -16.46 8.79 -0.25
N LEU A 129 -15.64 8.96 0.80
CA LEU A 129 -14.20 8.75 0.72
C LEU A 129 -13.86 7.33 0.26
N LEU A 130 -14.51 6.33 0.87
CA LEU A 130 -14.31 4.93 0.53
C LEU A 130 -14.78 4.64 -0.90
N LYS A 131 -15.92 5.19 -1.32
CA LYS A 131 -16.40 5.06 -2.72
C LYS A 131 -15.39 5.62 -3.72
N LYS A 132 -14.84 6.80 -3.46
CA LYS A 132 -13.83 7.43 -4.33
C LYS A 132 -12.55 6.62 -4.40
N HIS A 133 -12.13 6.02 -3.28
CA HIS A 133 -11.00 5.10 -3.27
C HIS A 133 -11.26 3.84 -4.12
N ILE A 134 -12.42 3.20 -3.96
CA ILE A 134 -12.81 2.00 -4.73
C ILE A 134 -12.87 2.31 -6.25
N GLN A 135 -13.31 3.51 -6.62
CA GLN A 135 -13.34 3.98 -8.01
C GLN A 135 -11.93 4.32 -8.56
N GLY A 136 -10.88 4.28 -7.74
CA GLY A 136 -9.51 4.64 -8.12
C GLY A 136 -9.27 6.15 -8.20
N ALA A 137 -10.20 6.97 -7.74
CA ALA A 137 -10.09 8.43 -7.76
C ALA A 137 -9.24 8.99 -6.62
N ILE A 138 -9.16 8.26 -5.50
CA ILE A 138 -8.27 8.55 -4.37
C ILE A 138 -7.30 7.40 -4.20
N SER A 139 -6.01 7.70 -4.18
CA SER A 139 -4.95 6.70 -4.03
C SER A 139 -4.91 6.09 -2.62
N ILE A 140 -4.33 4.89 -2.49
CA ILE A 140 -4.10 4.28 -1.18
C ILE A 140 -3.13 5.13 -0.34
N GLU A 141 -2.18 5.82 -0.97
CA GLU A 141 -1.30 6.76 -0.29
C GLU A 141 -2.11 7.90 0.36
N THR A 142 -3.01 8.53 -0.37
CA THR A 142 -3.87 9.59 0.17
C THR A 142 -4.76 9.08 1.30
N MET A 143 -5.34 7.88 1.17
CA MET A 143 -6.11 7.27 2.26
C MET A 143 -5.29 7.14 3.55
N VAL A 144 -4.05 6.65 3.45
CA VAL A 144 -3.14 6.49 4.59
C VAL A 144 -2.72 7.85 5.17
N ILE A 145 -2.48 8.85 4.32
CA ILE A 145 -2.11 10.20 4.76
C ILE A 145 -3.27 10.85 5.52
N LEU A 146 -4.48 10.79 4.96
CA LEU A 146 -5.70 11.28 5.61
C LEU A 146 -5.92 10.58 6.95
N ASP A 147 -5.75 9.26 7.00
CA ASP A 147 -5.88 8.49 8.25
C ASP A 147 -4.80 8.88 9.28
N SER A 148 -3.59 9.19 8.81
CA SER A 148 -2.50 9.66 9.70
C SER A 148 -2.79 11.02 10.31
N ILE A 149 -3.59 11.86 9.65
CA ILE A 149 -3.95 13.21 10.12
C ILE A 149 -5.25 13.21 10.95
N LEU A 150 -6.26 12.48 10.48
CA LEU A 150 -7.65 12.56 10.95
C LEU A 150 -8.11 11.31 11.72
N GLN A 151 -7.38 10.20 11.61
CA GLN A 151 -7.68 8.93 12.28
C GLN A 151 -9.11 8.40 12.01
N PHE A 152 -9.65 8.67 10.82
CA PHE A 152 -11.02 8.30 10.46
C PHE A 152 -11.24 6.78 10.42
N SER A 153 -10.18 5.99 10.20
CA SER A 153 -10.29 4.53 10.13
C SER A 153 -10.81 3.92 11.44
N HIS A 154 -10.51 4.53 12.60
CA HIS A 154 -10.98 4.06 13.89
C HIS A 154 -12.51 4.05 13.98
N GLU A 155 -13.15 5.16 13.57
CA GLU A 155 -14.61 5.23 13.54
C GLU A 155 -15.21 4.24 12.54
N TYR A 156 -14.55 4.05 11.41
CA TYR A 156 -15.03 3.12 10.39
C TYR A 156 -14.89 1.67 10.85
N ASP A 157 -13.79 1.29 11.48
CA ASP A 157 -13.57 -0.06 12.02
C ASP A 157 -14.63 -0.42 13.08
N GLU A 158 -15.12 0.55 13.85
CA GLU A 158 -16.18 0.35 14.85
C GLU A 158 -17.59 0.26 14.25
N LYS A 159 -17.84 0.98 13.15
CA LYS A 159 -19.21 1.21 12.64
C LYS A 159 -19.50 0.53 11.30
N LEU A 160 -18.50 0.18 10.51
CA LEU A 160 -18.63 -0.47 9.20
C LEU A 160 -18.27 -1.95 9.31
N PHE A 161 -19.30 -2.79 9.45
CA PHE A 161 -19.19 -4.25 9.28
C PHE A 161 -19.29 -4.60 7.79
N ASP A 162 -18.30 -4.17 7.01
CA ASP A 162 -18.26 -4.30 5.56
C ASP A 162 -16.94 -4.96 5.11
N PRO A 163 -16.97 -6.11 4.42
CA PRO A 163 -15.78 -6.78 3.91
C PRO A 163 -14.90 -5.90 2.99
N VAL A 164 -15.52 -4.94 2.30
CA VAL A 164 -14.78 -3.99 1.45
C VAL A 164 -13.98 -3.04 2.32
N TRP A 165 -14.61 -2.43 3.33
CA TRP A 165 -13.90 -1.62 4.31
C TRP A 165 -12.81 -2.41 5.06
N GLU A 166 -13.08 -3.63 5.54
CA GLU A 166 -12.08 -4.46 6.23
C GLU A 166 -10.81 -4.64 5.39
N THR A 167 -10.98 -4.88 4.09
CA THR A 167 -9.86 -5.01 3.14
C THR A 167 -9.06 -3.70 3.00
N VAL A 168 -9.75 -2.56 2.93
CA VAL A 168 -9.13 -1.24 2.81
C VAL A 168 -8.44 -0.83 4.12
N SER A 169 -9.09 -1.01 5.28
CA SER A 169 -8.54 -0.75 6.61
C SER A 169 -7.27 -1.56 6.84
N PHE A 170 -7.30 -2.86 6.55
CA PHE A 170 -6.13 -3.73 6.61
C PHE A 170 -4.99 -3.19 5.75
N LYS A 171 -5.29 -2.80 4.51
CA LYS A 171 -4.29 -2.25 3.57
C LYS A 171 -3.71 -0.92 4.05
N ILE A 172 -4.54 -0.02 4.60
CA ILE A 172 -4.10 1.24 5.22
C ILE A 172 -3.10 0.93 6.33
N ARG A 173 -3.47 0.04 7.28
CA ARG A 173 -2.62 -0.34 8.41
C ARG A 173 -1.28 -0.94 7.98
N LYS A 174 -1.30 -1.87 7.01
CA LYS A 174 -0.08 -2.52 6.51
C LYS A 174 0.81 -1.58 5.69
N TYR A 175 0.22 -0.62 4.97
CA TYR A 175 1.01 0.29 4.14
C TYR A 175 1.59 1.49 4.90
N LYS A 176 0.87 1.99 5.91
CA LYS A 176 1.26 3.12 6.76
C LYS A 176 2.74 3.16 7.18
N PRO A 177 3.34 2.11 7.73
CA PRO A 177 4.73 2.15 8.18
C PRO A 177 5.77 2.25 7.04
N PHE A 178 5.38 2.09 5.78
CA PHE A 178 6.28 2.24 4.63
C PHE A 178 6.28 3.66 4.04
N LEU A 179 5.33 4.53 4.42
CA LEU A 179 5.34 5.91 3.95
C LEU A 179 6.35 6.74 4.75
N ASN A 180 7.38 7.22 4.08
CA ASN A 180 8.35 8.14 4.65
C ASN A 180 7.91 9.59 4.39
N ILE A 181 7.02 10.09 5.25
CA ILE A 181 6.42 11.43 5.12
C ILE A 181 6.48 12.22 6.43
N ASP A 182 6.51 13.55 6.33
CA ASP A 182 6.23 14.43 7.46
C ASP A 182 4.74 14.76 7.51
N VAL A 183 4.01 14.13 8.44
CA VAL A 183 2.57 14.33 8.62
C VAL A 183 2.20 15.81 8.85
N LYS A 184 3.10 16.64 9.38
CA LYS A 184 2.84 18.07 9.60
C LYS A 184 2.70 18.83 8.27
N ASP A 185 3.52 18.49 7.27
CA ASP A 185 3.44 19.13 5.95
C ASP A 185 2.14 18.78 5.24
N TYR A 186 1.74 17.50 5.26
CA TYR A 186 0.48 17.07 4.67
C TYR A 186 -0.73 17.64 5.41
N LYS A 187 -0.65 17.79 6.74
CA LYS A 187 -1.68 18.46 7.53
C LYS A 187 -1.83 19.94 7.17
N ARG A 188 -0.72 20.63 6.89
CA ARG A 188 -0.74 22.02 6.41
C ARG A 188 -1.44 22.11 5.05
N ILE A 189 -1.04 21.28 4.09
CA ILE A 189 -1.66 21.24 2.75
C ILE A 189 -3.16 20.97 2.85
N LEU A 190 -3.56 19.97 3.65
CA LEU A 190 -4.97 19.64 3.82
C LEU A 190 -5.79 20.83 4.37
N ARG A 191 -5.22 21.60 5.31
CA ARG A 191 -5.88 22.79 5.84
C ARG A 191 -6.01 23.89 4.78
N GLU A 192 -4.96 24.15 4.02
CA GLU A 192 -4.99 25.12 2.91
C GLU A 192 -6.11 24.75 1.92
N THR A 193 -6.18 23.49 1.51
CA THR A 193 -7.17 22.99 0.55
C THR A 193 -8.64 23.01 1.04
N VAL A 194 -8.87 22.90 2.35
CA VAL A 194 -10.23 22.81 2.93
C VAL A 194 -10.74 24.15 3.45
N CYS A 195 -9.85 25.11 3.69
CA CYS A 195 -10.19 26.45 4.17
C CYS A 195 -10.26 27.51 3.06
N GLU A 196 -9.92 27.15 1.83
CA GLU A 196 -10.28 27.90 0.61
C GLU A 196 -11.76 27.68 0.24
#